data_AF-V4CH52-F1
#
_entry.id   AF-V4CH52-F1
#
_cell.length_a   1.000
_cell.length_b   1.000
_cell.length_c   1.000
_cell.angle_alpha   90.00
_cell.angle_beta   90.00
_cell.angle_gamma   90.00
#
_symmetry.space_group_name_H-M   'P 1'
#
loop_
_entity.id
_entity.type
_entity.pdbx_description
1 polymer ?
#
loop_
_entity_poly.entity_id
_entity_poly.type
_entity_poly.pdbx_seq_one_letter_code
_entity_poly.pdbx_strand_id
1 'polypeptide(L)'
;SQFPPDITPLILAAHYNNHEIIQMFISRNHTIPKPHPISCTCADCATKQNYDSLKRSRSRLNAYRALASPAYMALSSPDPIMNTFELRQEMMKLQEVEKEFKVSF
;
A
#
# COMPACT_ATOMS: atom_id res chain seq x y z
N SER A 1 -14.30 15.54 1.32
CA SER A 1 -14.27 14.07 1.41
C SER A 1 -13.74 13.68 2.78
N GLN A 2 -14.28 12.62 3.41
CA GLN A 2 -13.88 12.20 4.76
C GLN A 2 -12.53 11.46 4.79
N PHE A 3 -12.04 11.01 3.63
CA PHE A 3 -10.76 10.32 3.46
C PHE A 3 -9.82 11.08 2.51
N PRO A 4 -8.48 10.92 2.68
CA PRO A 4 -7.50 11.36 1.69
C PRO A 4 -7.78 10.79 0.29
N PRO A 5 -7.51 11.55 -0.78
CA PRO A 5 -7.83 11.13 -2.15
C PRO A 5 -7.05 9.88 -2.61
N ASP A 6 -5.97 9.52 -1.93
CA ASP A 6 -5.18 8.32 -2.17
C ASP A 6 -5.76 7.03 -1.57
N ILE A 7 -6.75 7.13 -0.68
CA ILE A 7 -7.42 5.96 -0.10
C ILE A 7 -8.58 5.55 -0.99
N THR A 8 -8.39 4.46 -1.74
CA THR A 8 -9.47 3.82 -2.50
C THR A 8 -10.37 2.97 -1.60
N PRO A 9 -11.61 2.67 -2.01
CA PRO A 9 -12.49 1.77 -1.26
C PRO A 9 -11.86 0.40 -0.98
N LEU A 10 -11.06 -0.13 -1.91
CA LEU A 10 -10.33 -1.39 -1.72
C LEU A 10 -9.22 -1.28 -0.67
N ILE A 11 -8.45 -0.18 -0.68
CA ILE A 11 -7.44 0.10 0.35
C ILE A 11 -8.10 0.18 1.72
N LEU A 12 -9.24 0.87 1.82
CA LEU A 12 -9.98 0.99 3.07
C LEU A 12 -10.52 -0.36 3.55
N ALA A 13 -11.10 -1.17 2.66
CA ALA A 13 -11.56 -2.52 2.99
C ALA A 13 -10.42 -3.42 3.49
N ALA A 14 -9.24 -3.32 2.88
CA ALA A 14 -8.03 -4.01 3.32
C ALA A 14 -7.54 -3.53 4.70
N HIS A 15 -7.60 -2.22 4.99
CA HIS A 15 -7.27 -1.69 6.33
C HIS A 15 -8.18 -2.24 7.42
N TYR A 16 -9.46 -2.47 7.12
CA TYR A 16 -10.41 -3.11 8.04
C TYR A 16 -10.40 -4.64 7.97
N ASN A 17 -9.54 -5.24 7.14
CA ASN A 17 -9.46 -6.69 6.91
C ASN A 17 -10.83 -7.33 6.57
N ASN A 18 -11.69 -6.60 5.84
CA ASN A 18 -13.03 -7.06 5.50
C ASN A 18 -12.99 -7.99 4.28
N HIS A 19 -13.02 -9.28 4.56
CA HIS A 19 -12.81 -10.33 3.56
C HIS A 19 -13.84 -10.32 2.42
N GLU A 20 -15.12 -10.13 2.74
CA GLU A 20 -16.21 -10.14 1.76
C GLU A 20 -16.10 -8.99 0.74
N ILE A 21 -15.81 -7.78 1.25
CA ILE A 21 -15.64 -6.61 0.39
C ILE A 21 -14.39 -6.75 -0.46
N ILE A 22 -13.28 -7.24 0.11
CA ILE A 22 -12.05 -7.47 -0.64
C ILE A 22 -12.26 -8.50 -1.75
N GLN A 23 -12.92 -9.63 -1.45
CA GLN A 23 -13.26 -10.65 -2.44
C GLN A 23 -14.15 -10.09 -3.56
N MET A 24 -15.14 -9.27 -3.20
CA MET A 24 -16.01 -8.59 -4.15
C MET A 24 -15.20 -7.70 -5.13
N PHE A 25 -14.19 -6.99 -4.66
CA PHE A 25 -13.31 -6.19 -5.51
C PHE A 25 -12.38 -7.06 -6.38
N ILE A 26 -11.73 -8.07 -5.79
CA ILE A 26 -10.80 -8.96 -6.50
C ILE A 26 -11.50 -9.74 -7.61
N SER A 27 -12.72 -10.24 -7.37
CA SER A 27 -13.54 -10.92 -8.39
C SER A 27 -13.90 -10.05 -9.60
N ARG A 28 -13.80 -8.72 -9.46
CA ARG A 28 -13.97 -7.75 -10.55
C ARG A 28 -12.63 -7.25 -11.12
N ASN A 29 -11.52 -7.93 -10.82
CA ASN A 29 -10.16 -7.58 -11.22
C ASN A 29 -9.66 -6.23 -10.68
N HIS A 30 -10.20 -5.76 -9.55
CA HIS A 30 -9.60 -4.64 -8.83
C HIS A 30 -8.46 -5.11 -7.94
N THR A 31 -7.33 -4.41 -8.01
CA THR A 31 -6.13 -4.70 -7.21
C THR A 31 -5.59 -3.42 -6.58
N ILE A 32 -4.82 -3.58 -5.50
CA ILE A 32 -4.08 -2.49 -4.88
C ILE A 32 -2.78 -2.34 -5.67
N PRO A 33 -2.54 -1.18 -6.33
CA PRO A 33 -1.31 -0.97 -7.07
C PRO A 33 -0.12 -0.90 -6.10
N LYS A 34 0.95 -1.62 -6.43
CA LYS A 34 2.18 -1.56 -5.66
C LYS A 34 2.79 -0.16 -5.79
N PRO A 35 3.14 0.52 -4.67
CA PRO A 35 3.77 1.82 -4.75
C PRO A 35 5.11 1.79 -5.46
N HIS A 36 5.46 2.90 -6.11
CA HIS A 36 6.79 3.05 -6.71
C HIS A 36 7.87 3.13 -5.62
N PRO A 37 9.11 2.69 -5.93
CA PRO A 37 10.24 2.84 -5.02
C PRO A 37 10.51 4.32 -4.71
N ILE A 38 11.15 4.60 -3.58
CA ILE A 38 11.48 5.96 -3.15
C ILE A 38 12.37 6.67 -4.19
N SER A 39 13.29 5.93 -4.81
CA SER A 39 14.19 6.42 -5.85
C SER A 39 13.53 6.61 -7.23
N CYS A 40 12.23 6.39 -7.37
CA CYS A 40 11.55 6.54 -8.66
C CYS A 40 11.50 8.02 -9.10
N THR A 41 11.95 8.27 -10.33
CA THR A 41 12.03 9.60 -10.97
C THR A 41 11.02 9.80 -12.10
N CYS A 42 9.97 8.96 -12.21
CA CYS A 42 8.94 9.16 -13.22
C CYS A 42 8.20 10.50 -13.01
N ALA A 43 7.59 11.03 -14.07
CA ALA A 43 6.92 12.34 -14.05
C ALA A 43 5.91 12.46 -12.89
N ASP A 44 5.08 11.44 -12.67
CA ASP A 44 4.09 11.44 -11.58
C ASP A 44 4.74 11.48 -10.19
N CYS A 45 5.82 10.73 -10.00
CA CYS A 45 6.56 10.69 -8.74
C CYS A 45 7.28 12.01 -8.47
N ALA A 46 7.91 12.59 -9.49
CA ALA A 46 8.58 13.88 -9.41
C ALA A 46 7.58 15.01 -9.11
N THR A 47 6.44 15.04 -9.79
CA THR A 47 5.37 16.03 -9.53
C THR A 47 4.84 15.91 -8.10
N LYS A 48 4.53 14.69 -7.63
CA LYS A 48 4.05 14.46 -6.26
C LYS A 48 5.10 14.85 -5.21
N GLN A 49 6.38 14.62 -5.48
CA GLN A 49 7.48 14.99 -4.58
C GLN A 49 7.64 16.50 -4.45
N ASN A 50 7.58 17.22 -5.58
CA ASN A 50 7.72 18.67 -5.59
C ASN A 50 6.48 19.37 -5.00
N TYR A 51 5.32 18.73 -5.08
CA TYR A 51 4.09 19.27 -4.51
C TYR A 51 3.98 19.04 -3.00
N ASP A 52 4.08 17.78 -2.54
CA ASP A 52 3.94 17.43 -1.12
C ASP A 52 4.56 16.05 -0.82
N SER A 53 5.81 16.09 -0.35
CA SER A 53 6.58 14.88 -0.01
C SER A 53 5.93 14.05 1.12
N LEU A 54 5.34 14.70 2.12
CA LEU A 54 4.67 14.05 3.25
C LEU A 54 3.41 13.31 2.79
N LYS A 55 2.59 13.93 1.93
CA LYS A 55 1.43 13.24 1.32
C LYS A 55 1.88 12.06 0.47
N ARG A 56 2.98 12.17 -0.27
CA ARG A 56 3.53 11.05 -1.05
C ARG A 56 3.94 9.88 -0.16
N SER A 57 4.67 10.14 0.94
CA SER A 57 5.05 9.08 1.89
C SER A 57 3.82 8.47 2.58
N ARG A 58 2.84 9.29 2.99
CA ARG A 58 1.60 8.79 3.61
C ARG A 58 0.77 7.93 2.67
N SER A 59 0.66 8.31 1.40
CA SER A 59 -0.01 7.51 0.37
C SER A 59 0.69 6.16 0.17
N ARG A 60 2.03 6.17 0.14
CA ARG A 60 2.84 4.95 0.06
C ARG A 60 2.58 4.04 1.26
N LEU A 61 2.62 4.58 2.48
CA LEU A 61 2.31 3.86 3.71
C LEU A 61 0.91 3.24 3.69
N ASN A 62 -0.11 3.99 3.28
CA ASN A 62 -1.49 3.50 3.18
C ASN A 62 -1.59 2.29 2.24
N ALA A 63 -0.91 2.34 1.10
CA ALA A 63 -0.89 1.24 0.14
C ALA A 63 -0.14 0.02 0.70
N TYR A 64 1.04 0.17 1.30
CA TYR A 64 1.76 -0.96 1.92
C TYR A 64 0.98 -1.59 3.07
N ARG A 65 0.32 -0.80 3.92
CA ARG A 65 -0.57 -1.32 4.97
C ARG A 65 -1.73 -2.12 4.41
N ALA A 66 -2.28 -1.70 3.28
CA ALA A 66 -3.36 -2.43 2.61
C ALA A 66 -2.84 -3.72 1.94
N LEU A 67 -1.65 -3.69 1.32
CA LEU A 67 -0.99 -4.88 0.78
C LEU A 67 -0.63 -5.90 1.87
N ALA A 68 -0.30 -5.43 3.07
CA ALA A 68 0.00 -6.25 4.25
C ALA A 68 -1.24 -6.81 4.96
N SER A 69 -2.45 -6.49 4.49
CA SER A 69 -3.68 -7.04 5.04
C SER A 69 -3.73 -8.57 4.85
N PRO A 70 -3.93 -9.37 5.92
CA PRO A 70 -4.03 -10.82 5.81
C PRO A 70 -5.14 -11.28 4.86
N ALA A 71 -6.32 -10.64 4.92
CA ALA A 71 -7.45 -10.96 4.04
C ALA A 71 -7.13 -10.63 2.58
N TYR A 72 -6.42 -9.53 2.32
CA TYR A 72 -5.98 -9.20 0.96
C TYR A 72 -4.95 -10.21 0.45
N MET A 73 -3.90 -10.49 1.23
CA MET A 73 -2.86 -11.45 0.86
C MET A 73 -3.40 -12.84 0.56
N ALA A 74 -4.35 -13.32 1.39
CA ALA A 74 -4.96 -14.64 1.23
C ALA A 74 -5.76 -14.76 -0.07
N LEU A 75 -6.35 -13.67 -0.56
CA LEU A 75 -7.18 -13.66 -1.77
C LEU A 75 -6.42 -13.24 -3.04
N SER A 76 -5.37 -12.44 -2.90
CA SER A 76 -4.66 -11.84 -4.03
C SER A 76 -3.38 -12.58 -4.44
N SER A 77 -2.78 -13.36 -3.53
CA SER A 77 -1.51 -14.05 -3.78
C SER A 77 -1.73 -15.56 -3.91
N PRO A 78 -1.13 -16.22 -4.92
CA PRO A 78 -1.11 -17.68 -5.00
C PRO A 78 -0.26 -18.32 -3.89
N ASP A 79 0.75 -17.60 -3.39
CA ASP A 79 1.55 -17.97 -2.22
C ASP A 79 1.56 -16.79 -1.22
N PRO A 80 0.63 -16.76 -0.27
CA PRO A 80 0.57 -15.71 0.75
C PRO A 80 1.77 -15.73 1.71
N ILE A 81 2.37 -16.89 1.95
CA ILE A 81 3.47 -17.04 2.90
C ILE A 81 4.73 -16.37 2.34
N MET A 82 5.11 -16.73 1.11
CA MET A 82 6.26 -16.11 0.45
C MET A 82 6.06 -14.60 0.29
N ASN A 83 4.89 -14.18 -0.19
CA ASN A 83 4.57 -12.76 -0.37
C ASN A 83 4.65 -11.97 0.95
N THR A 84 4.30 -12.59 2.08
CA THR A 84 4.44 -11.96 3.41
C THR A 84 5.91 -11.67 3.74
N PHE A 85 6.80 -12.62 3.49
CA PHE A 85 8.24 -12.44 3.76
C PHE A 85 8.85 -11.37 2.86
N GLU A 86 8.53 -11.38 1.57
CA GLU A 86 9.00 -10.38 0.61
C GLU A 86 8.51 -8.98 0.98
N LEU A 87 7.22 -8.84 1.28
CA LEU A 87 6.64 -7.55 1.67
C LEU A 87 7.26 -7.03 2.97
N ARG A 88 7.47 -7.90 3.96
CA ARG A 88 8.14 -7.53 5.20
C ARG A 88 9.55 -6.99 4.95
N GLN A 89 10.33 -7.67 4.11
CA GLN A 89 11.68 -7.24 3.78
C GLN A 89 11.69 -5.88 3.06
N GLU A 90 10.72 -5.64 2.19
CA GLU A 90 10.56 -4.35 1.51
C GLU A 90 10.18 -3.22 2.49
N MET A 91 9.23 -3.47 3.39
CA MET A 91 8.80 -2.50 4.40
C MET A 91 9.92 -2.16 5.39
N MET A 92 10.76 -3.13 5.78
CA MET A 92 11.94 -2.89 6.62
C MET A 92 12.93 -1.92 5.95
N LYS A 93 13.18 -2.07 4.65
CA LYS A 93 14.04 -1.14 3.89
C LYS A 93 13.42 0.26 3.84
N LEU A 94 12.10 0.35 3.68
CA LEU A 94 11.39 1.62 3.66
C LEU A 94 11.44 2.34 5.01
N GLN A 95 11.35 1.62 6.13
CA GLN A 95 11.48 2.20 7.48
C GLN A 95 12.82 2.91 7.72
N GLU A 96 13.91 2.40 7.14
CA GLU A 96 15.24 3.02 7.27
C GLU A 96 15.32 4.36 6.53
N VAL A 97 14.58 4.49 5.42
CA VAL A 97 14.59 5.67 4.55
C VAL A 97 13.54 6.70 4.98
N GLU A 98 12.27 6.28 5.16
CA GLU A 98 11.15 7.14 5.58
C GLU A 98 11.01 7.16 7.11
N LYS A 99 11.97 7.80 7.79
CA LYS A 99 12.06 7.87 9.27
C LYS A 99 10.80 8.42 9.94
N GLU A 100 10.05 9.27 9.23
CA GLU A 100 8.79 9.90 9.65
C GLU A 100 7.71 8.87 10.03
N PHE A 101 7.77 7.66 9.48
CA PHE A 101 6.76 6.61 9.67
C PHE A 101 7.32 5.30 10.22
N LYS A 102 8.49 5.34 10.87
CA LYS A 102 9.20 4.15 11.35
C LYS A 102 8.35 3.19 12.21
N VAL A 103 7.37 3.71 12.97
CA VAL A 103 6.49 2.92 13.85
C VAL A 103 5.23 2.40 13.12
N SER A 104 4.93 2.92 11.93
CA SER A 104 3.68 2.63 11.20
C SER A 104 3.82 1.61 10.06
N PHE A 105 5.05 1.38 9.61
CA PHE A 105 5.43 0.22 8.80
C PHE A 105 5.71 -0.98 9.71
#